data_AF-J9GR51-F1
#
_entry.id   AF-J9GR51-F1
#
_cell.length_a   1.000
_cell.length_b   1.000
_cell.length_c   1.000
_cell.angle_alpha   90.00
_cell.angle_beta   90.00
_cell.angle_gamma   90.00
#
_symmetry.space_group_name_H-M   'P 1'
#
loop_
_entity.id
_entity.type
_entity.pdbx_description
1 polymer ?
#
loop_
_entity_poly.entity_id
_entity_poly.type
_entity_poly.pdbx_seq_one_letter_code
_entity_poly.pdbx_strand_id
1 'polypeptide(L)'
;MKYPPLLLFLVLFILSCKPQLPKVLSQAASVIESHPDSALHLIRQAQKACENVPTSQRMLLQILYAEAMNKAMLPMDTLRFDEVYHYYMSHGSANEKMKACYLMGSIFRDRHDAPQALQYYQQATTEARTSDTDCNYKELSRIYGQMAELYQQQRYPQNVIRAARRGMTYALRAGDSLTYIDLMAQIGGAYRQLEKNGFRLPLFRLLLSSL
;
A
#
# COMPACT_ATOMS: atom_id res chain seq x y z
N MET A 1 -11.41 -10.63 59.26
CA MET A 1 -10.14 -10.37 58.55
C MET A 1 -10.28 -9.03 57.84
N LYS A 2 -9.56 -8.00 58.30
CA LYS A 2 -9.60 -6.64 57.71
C LYS A 2 -8.52 -6.59 56.63
N TYR A 3 -8.90 -6.66 55.35
CA TYR A 3 -7.96 -6.39 54.26
C TYR A 3 -7.53 -4.91 54.36
N PRO A 4 -6.23 -4.59 54.40
CA PRO A 4 -5.80 -3.21 54.54
C PRO A 4 -6.18 -2.44 53.26
N PRO A 5 -6.65 -1.18 53.35
CA PRO A 5 -7.02 -0.36 52.18
C PRO A 5 -5.87 -0.15 51.19
N LEU A 6 -4.63 -0.46 51.60
CA LEU A 6 -3.44 -0.46 50.76
C LEU A 6 -3.48 -1.51 49.63
N LEU A 7 -4.09 -2.68 49.87
CA LEU A 7 -4.16 -3.74 48.86
C LEU A 7 -5.14 -3.38 47.72
N LEU A 8 -6.20 -2.61 48.05
CA LEU A 8 -7.16 -2.10 47.08
C LEU A 8 -6.55 -1.00 46.18
N PHE A 9 -5.68 -0.16 46.76
CA PHE A 9 -4.94 0.88 46.02
C PHE A 9 -3.89 0.32 45.06
N LEU A 10 -3.25 -0.81 45.41
CA LEU A 10 -2.24 -1.45 44.56
C LEU A 10 -2.87 -2.11 43.32
N VAL A 11 -4.09 -2.65 43.44
CA VAL A 11 -4.84 -3.24 42.31
C VAL A 11 -5.32 -2.17 41.32
N LEU A 12 -5.61 -0.95 41.78
CA LEU A 12 -6.00 0.18 40.92
C LEU A 12 -4.84 0.73 40.06
N PHE A 13 -3.59 0.49 40.45
CA PHE A 13 -2.41 0.93 39.67
C PHE A 13 -2.05 -0.02 38.50
N ILE A 14 -2.56 -1.25 38.50
CA ILE A 14 -2.32 -2.23 37.42
C ILE A 14 -3.38 -2.13 36.30
N LEU A 15 -4.37 -1.23 36.46
CA LEU A 15 -5.57 -1.16 35.62
C LEU A 15 -5.61 -0.02 34.60
N SER A 16 -4.54 0.75 34.39
CA SER A 16 -4.57 1.78 33.35
C SER A 16 -3.21 2.11 32.72
N CYS A 17 -2.59 1.12 32.10
CA CYS A 17 -1.73 1.40 30.95
C CYS A 17 -2.57 1.30 29.68
N LYS A 18 -3.54 2.21 29.49
CA LYS A 18 -4.19 2.35 28.19
C LYS A 18 -3.10 2.80 27.21
N PRO A 19 -2.75 2.01 26.20
CA PRO A 19 -1.74 2.43 25.26
C PRO A 19 -2.24 3.71 24.55
N GLN A 20 -1.41 4.74 24.55
CA GLN A 20 -1.74 6.00 23.89
C GLN A 20 -1.85 5.72 22.38
N LEU A 21 -3.03 5.96 21.80
CA LEU A 21 -3.30 5.70 20.39
C LEU A 21 -2.19 6.20 19.44
N PRO A 22 -1.66 7.43 19.57
CA PRO A 22 -0.56 7.89 18.73
C PRO A 22 0.69 6.99 18.76
N LYS A 23 1.05 6.47 19.95
CA LYS A 23 2.20 5.57 20.11
C LYS A 23 1.95 4.23 19.42
N VAL A 24 0.74 3.68 19.54
CA VAL A 24 0.37 2.42 18.87
C VAL A 24 0.38 2.60 17.35
N LEU A 25 -0.17 3.70 16.83
CA LEU A 25 -0.18 3.98 15.39
C LEU A 25 1.24 4.18 14.84
N SER A 26 2.10 4.89 15.59
CA SER A 26 3.51 5.03 15.22
C SER A 26 4.25 3.68 15.20
N GLN A 27 3.99 2.82 16.18
CA GLN A 27 4.55 1.46 16.22
C GLN A 27 4.02 0.59 15.08
N ALA A 28 2.73 0.67 14.76
CA ALA A 28 2.17 -0.07 13.64
C ALA A 28 2.78 0.40 12.31
N ALA A 29 2.89 1.72 12.11
CA ALA A 29 3.48 2.31 10.91
C ALA A 29 4.97 1.92 10.73
N SER A 30 5.74 1.78 11.80
CA SER A 30 7.16 1.40 11.70
C SER A 30 7.39 -0.06 11.29
N VAL A 31 6.43 -0.95 11.55
CA VAL A 31 6.54 -2.38 11.23
C VAL A 31 5.69 -2.82 10.04
N ILE A 32 4.77 -1.98 9.55
CA ILE A 32 3.80 -2.33 8.48
C ILE A 32 4.46 -2.86 7.21
N GLU A 33 5.64 -2.34 6.89
CA GLU A 33 6.37 -2.70 5.68
C GLU A 33 7.02 -4.09 5.76
N SER A 34 7.48 -4.50 6.94
CA SER A 34 8.21 -5.76 7.15
C SER A 34 7.36 -6.86 7.78
N HIS A 35 6.36 -6.49 8.58
CA HIS A 35 5.49 -7.38 9.34
C HIS A 35 4.04 -6.86 9.31
N PRO A 36 3.37 -6.90 8.14
CA PRO A 36 2.03 -6.33 7.98
C PRO A 36 0.99 -6.99 8.90
N ASP A 37 1.11 -8.29 9.19
CA ASP A 37 0.22 -8.99 10.14
C ASP A 37 0.37 -8.47 11.57
N SER A 38 1.61 -8.21 12.01
CA SER A 38 1.89 -7.61 13.32
C SER A 38 1.35 -6.19 13.41
N ALA A 39 1.52 -5.38 12.36
CA ALA A 39 0.93 -4.05 12.29
C ALA A 39 -0.61 -4.13 12.37
N LEU A 40 -1.22 -5.04 11.61
CA LEU A 40 -2.67 -5.24 11.59
C LEU A 40 -3.20 -5.66 12.96
N HIS A 41 -2.48 -6.52 13.68
CA HIS A 41 -2.82 -6.89 15.05
C HIS A 41 -2.81 -5.68 15.99
N LEU A 42 -1.76 -4.85 15.95
CA LEU A 42 -1.68 -3.61 16.74
C LEU A 42 -2.84 -2.65 16.41
N ILE A 43 -3.15 -2.47 15.13
CA ILE A 43 -4.24 -1.60 14.66
C ILE A 43 -5.61 -2.09 15.13
N ARG A 44 -5.86 -3.41 15.04
CA ARG A 44 -7.12 -4.02 15.52
C ARG A 44 -7.29 -3.88 17.03
N GLN A 45 -6.21 -3.97 17.79
CA GLN A 45 -6.25 -3.68 19.23
C GLN A 45 -6.57 -2.21 19.49
N ALA A 46 -5.95 -1.29 18.73
CA ALA A 46 -6.21 0.14 18.84
C ALA A 46 -7.67 0.50 18.51
N GLN A 47 -8.27 -0.10 17.48
CA GLN A 47 -9.67 0.12 17.09
C GLN A 47 -10.66 -0.15 18.23
N LYS A 48 -10.41 -1.19 19.05
CA LYS A 48 -11.27 -1.54 20.21
C LYS A 48 -11.22 -0.51 21.33
N ALA A 49 -10.16 0.29 21.39
CA ALA A 49 -9.94 1.31 22.41
C ALA A 49 -10.31 2.73 21.93
N CYS A 50 -10.82 2.88 20.70
CA CYS A 50 -11.12 4.17 20.09
C CYS A 50 -12.52 4.68 20.46
N GLU A 51 -12.62 5.38 21.59
CA GLU A 51 -13.75 6.26 21.88
C GLU A 51 -13.28 7.73 21.86
N ASN A 52 -14.06 8.63 21.26
CA ASN A 52 -13.80 10.09 21.23
C ASN A 52 -12.42 10.50 20.69
N VAL A 53 -11.90 9.80 19.68
CA VAL A 53 -10.60 10.10 19.04
C VAL A 53 -10.69 11.27 18.06
N PRO A 54 -9.67 12.16 18.00
CA PRO A 54 -9.63 13.23 17.00
C PRO A 54 -9.68 12.69 15.57
N THR A 55 -10.32 13.44 14.66
CA THR A 55 -10.47 13.04 13.24
C THR A 55 -9.15 12.64 12.60
N SER A 56 -8.06 13.38 12.82
CA SER A 56 -6.75 13.06 12.26
C SER A 56 -6.22 11.70 12.69
N GLN A 57 -6.39 11.34 13.97
CA GLN A 57 -5.97 10.04 14.49
C GLN A 57 -6.86 8.91 13.97
N ARG A 58 -8.17 9.18 13.82
CA ARG A 58 -9.09 8.23 13.20
C ARG A 58 -8.72 7.97 11.75
N MET A 59 -8.41 9.00 10.96
CA MET A 59 -7.99 8.85 9.56
C MET A 59 -6.65 8.13 9.44
N LEU A 60 -5.68 8.46 10.30
CA LEU A 60 -4.40 7.75 10.38
C LEU A 60 -4.58 6.27 10.69
N LEU A 61 -5.45 5.93 11.65
CA LEU A 61 -5.77 4.55 11.97
C LEU A 61 -6.35 3.81 10.76
N GLN A 62 -7.28 4.43 10.04
CA GLN A 62 -7.96 3.78 8.91
C GLN A 62 -7.05 3.60 7.69
N ILE A 63 -6.19 4.57 7.37
CA ILE A 63 -5.23 4.41 6.27
C ILE A 63 -4.18 3.33 6.58
N LEU A 64 -3.69 3.27 7.82
CA LEU A 64 -2.76 2.21 8.25
C LEU A 64 -3.43 0.84 8.24
N TYR A 65 -4.71 0.76 8.61
CA TYR A 65 -5.48 -0.48 8.52
C TYR A 65 -5.57 -0.99 7.08
N ALA A 66 -5.97 -0.14 6.14
CA ALA A 66 -6.05 -0.47 4.72
C ALA A 66 -4.67 -0.82 4.13
N GLU A 67 -3.62 -0.09 4.49
CA GLU A 67 -2.26 -0.38 4.06
C GLU A 67 -1.77 -1.76 4.56
N ALA A 68 -2.04 -2.07 5.82
CA ALA A 68 -1.65 -3.35 6.42
C ALA A 68 -2.39 -4.51 5.74
N MET A 69 -3.70 -4.35 5.47
CA MET A 69 -4.48 -5.34 4.73
C MET A 69 -3.92 -5.57 3.33
N ASN A 70 -3.63 -4.49 2.59
CA ASN A 70 -3.07 -4.62 1.24
C ASN A 70 -1.71 -5.34 1.24
N LYS A 71 -0.82 -4.99 2.19
CA LYS A 71 0.51 -5.62 2.30
C LYS A 71 0.44 -7.06 2.81
N ALA A 72 -0.55 -7.40 3.62
CA ALA A 72 -0.84 -8.78 4.04
C ALA A 72 -1.62 -9.59 2.99
N MET A 73 -1.90 -9.01 1.81
CA MET A 73 -2.67 -9.65 0.74
C MET A 73 -4.08 -10.10 1.20
N LEU A 74 -4.70 -9.33 2.10
CA LEU A 74 -6.05 -9.59 2.59
C LEU A 74 -7.09 -8.88 1.72
N PRO A 75 -8.28 -9.48 1.51
CA PRO A 75 -9.34 -8.85 0.70
C PRO A 75 -9.77 -7.49 1.25
N MET A 76 -9.82 -6.48 0.38
CA MET A 76 -10.20 -5.10 0.72
C MET A 76 -11.54 -4.66 0.12
N ASP A 77 -12.24 -5.54 -0.59
CA ASP A 77 -13.44 -5.27 -1.37
C ASP A 77 -14.59 -4.64 -0.55
N THR A 78 -14.68 -5.03 0.73
CA THR A 78 -15.71 -4.56 1.67
C THR A 78 -15.35 -3.25 2.40
N LEU A 79 -14.11 -2.76 2.27
CA LEU A 79 -13.69 -1.55 2.99
C LEU A 79 -14.43 -0.30 2.48
N ARG A 80 -14.88 0.51 3.42
CA ARG A 80 -15.38 1.88 3.18
C ARG A 80 -14.22 2.85 3.37
N PHE A 81 -13.74 3.46 2.29
CA PHE A 81 -12.50 4.25 2.32
C PHE A 81 -12.66 5.69 1.78
N ASP A 82 -13.87 6.08 1.37
CA ASP A 82 -14.13 7.37 0.73
C ASP A 82 -13.78 8.55 1.64
N GLU A 83 -14.16 8.47 2.92
CA GLU A 83 -13.85 9.51 3.91
C GLU A 83 -12.33 9.67 4.11
N VAL A 84 -11.60 8.54 4.19
CA VAL A 84 -10.14 8.54 4.36
C VAL A 84 -9.47 9.12 3.13
N TYR A 85 -9.91 8.71 1.94
CA TYR A 85 -9.45 9.26 0.68
C TYR A 85 -9.65 10.77 0.62
N HIS A 86 -10.86 11.27 0.85
CA HIS A 86 -11.13 12.71 0.79
C HIS A 86 -10.32 13.49 1.84
N TYR A 87 -10.18 12.96 3.05
CA TYR A 87 -9.35 13.59 4.08
C TYR A 87 -7.90 13.80 3.61
N TYR A 88 -7.26 12.75 3.09
CA TYR A 88 -5.87 12.86 2.64
C TYR A 88 -5.72 13.66 1.35
N MET A 89 -6.71 13.63 0.46
CA MET A 89 -6.69 14.49 -0.73
C MET A 89 -6.75 15.99 -0.36
N SER A 90 -7.47 16.34 0.71
CA SER A 90 -7.57 17.73 1.19
C SER A 90 -6.41 18.16 2.08
N HIS A 91 -5.83 17.26 2.88
CA HIS A 91 -4.91 17.62 3.97
C HIS A 91 -3.53 16.97 3.90
N GLY A 92 -3.36 15.92 3.09
CA GLY A 92 -2.15 15.11 3.05
C GLY A 92 -1.00 15.73 2.26
N SER A 93 0.21 15.29 2.59
CA SER A 93 1.40 15.43 1.76
C SER A 93 1.27 14.70 0.41
N ALA A 94 2.19 14.95 -0.53
CA ALA A 94 2.21 14.25 -1.82
C ALA A 94 2.26 12.71 -1.66
N ASN A 95 3.08 12.23 -0.72
CA ASN A 95 3.17 10.80 -0.41
C ASN A 95 1.87 10.25 0.20
N GLU A 96 1.21 11.00 1.07
CA GLU A 96 -0.07 10.56 1.66
C GLU A 96 -1.22 10.55 0.64
N LYS A 97 -1.25 11.52 -0.28
CA LYS A 97 -2.20 11.54 -1.40
C LYS A 97 -1.98 10.37 -2.35
N MET A 98 -0.73 10.11 -2.71
CA MET A 98 -0.34 8.92 -3.49
C MET A 98 -0.81 7.65 -2.79
N LYS A 99 -0.55 7.49 -1.49
CA LYS A 99 -1.00 6.33 -0.71
C LYS A 99 -2.52 6.20 -0.68
N ALA A 100 -3.25 7.28 -0.44
CA ALA A 100 -4.71 7.27 -0.40
C ALA A 100 -5.32 6.84 -1.76
N CYS A 101 -4.80 7.38 -2.86
CA CYS A 101 -5.18 6.97 -4.21
C CYS A 101 -4.82 5.50 -4.47
N TYR A 102 -3.63 5.07 -4.07
CA TYR A 102 -3.18 3.69 -4.23
C TYR A 102 -4.11 2.71 -3.51
N LEU A 103 -4.45 2.97 -2.25
CA LEU A 103 -5.32 2.09 -1.48
C LEU A 103 -6.75 2.07 -2.05
N MET A 104 -7.26 3.20 -2.54
CA MET A 104 -8.53 3.22 -3.27
C MET A 104 -8.48 2.35 -4.53
N GLY A 105 -7.40 2.43 -5.31
CA GLY A 105 -7.18 1.55 -6.45
C GLY A 105 -7.13 0.07 -6.08
N SER A 106 -6.48 -0.28 -4.97
CA SER A 106 -6.44 -1.67 -4.45
C SER A 106 -7.81 -2.17 -4.00
N ILE A 107 -8.63 -1.31 -3.40
CA ILE A 107 -10.02 -1.65 -3.06
C ILE A 107 -10.82 -1.97 -4.32
N PHE A 108 -10.71 -1.15 -5.38
CA PHE A 108 -11.42 -1.40 -6.63
C PHE A 108 -10.87 -2.61 -7.39
N ARG A 109 -9.56 -2.89 -7.29
CA ARG A 109 -8.96 -4.14 -7.79
C ARG A 109 -9.62 -5.35 -7.14
N ASP A 110 -9.76 -5.35 -5.82
CA ASP A 110 -10.37 -6.45 -5.07
C ASP A 110 -11.89 -6.56 -5.29
N ARG A 111 -12.54 -5.46 -5.71
CA ARG A 111 -13.93 -5.45 -6.22
C ARG A 111 -14.04 -5.93 -7.67
N HIS A 112 -12.93 -6.30 -8.31
CA HIS A 112 -12.85 -6.67 -9.72
C HIS A 112 -13.26 -5.56 -10.70
N ASP A 113 -13.17 -4.30 -10.30
CA ASP A 113 -13.38 -3.13 -11.16
C ASP A 113 -12.03 -2.61 -11.66
N ALA A 114 -11.49 -3.30 -12.67
CA ALA A 114 -10.19 -2.95 -13.24
C ALA A 114 -10.15 -1.51 -13.82
N PRO A 115 -11.19 -0.98 -14.50
CA PRO A 115 -11.22 0.40 -14.94
C PRO A 115 -11.06 1.41 -13.80
N GLN A 116 -11.84 1.29 -12.71
CA GLN A 116 -11.71 2.22 -11.58
C GLN A 116 -10.38 2.05 -10.85
N ALA A 117 -9.92 0.81 -10.67
CA ALA A 117 -8.61 0.54 -10.08
C ALA A 117 -7.48 1.26 -10.85
N LEU A 118 -7.47 1.14 -12.18
CA LEU A 118 -6.49 1.81 -13.03
C LEU A 118 -6.60 3.33 -12.99
N GLN A 119 -7.80 3.91 -12.88
CA GLN A 119 -7.98 5.35 -12.71
C GLN A 119 -7.35 5.85 -11.40
N TYR A 120 -7.64 5.19 -10.28
CA TYR A 120 -7.05 5.55 -8.99
C TYR A 120 -5.54 5.31 -8.94
N TYR A 121 -5.03 4.25 -9.55
CA TYR A 121 -3.58 4.05 -9.67
C TYR A 121 -2.92 5.12 -10.53
N GLN A 122 -3.52 5.54 -11.64
CA GLN A 122 -3.00 6.66 -12.43
C GLN A 122 -2.99 7.95 -11.62
N GLN A 123 -4.06 8.26 -10.91
CA GLN A 123 -4.12 9.41 -10.01
C GLN A 123 -3.01 9.34 -8.94
N ALA A 124 -2.78 8.17 -8.34
CA ALA A 124 -1.69 7.98 -7.38
C ALA A 124 -0.33 8.33 -7.99
N THR A 125 -0.06 7.95 -9.25
CA THR A 125 1.19 8.32 -9.93
C THR A 125 1.31 9.81 -10.22
N THR A 126 0.20 10.52 -10.38
CA THR A 126 0.18 11.98 -10.59
C THR A 126 0.44 12.77 -9.30
N GLU A 127 0.01 12.25 -8.15
CA GLU A 127 0.29 12.87 -6.84
C GLU A 127 1.77 12.72 -6.44
N ALA A 128 2.48 11.75 -7.00
CA ALA A 128 3.89 11.52 -6.72
C ALA A 128 4.76 12.69 -7.22
N ARG A 129 5.38 13.42 -6.29
CA ARG A 129 6.37 14.45 -6.61
C ARG A 129 7.77 13.83 -6.73
N THR A 130 8.05 13.24 -7.89
CA THR A 130 9.33 12.53 -8.13
C THR A 130 10.56 13.44 -8.24
N SER A 131 10.40 14.75 -8.11
CA SER A 131 11.47 15.73 -7.92
C SER A 131 11.94 15.81 -6.46
N ASP A 132 11.09 15.42 -5.52
CA ASP A 132 11.32 15.62 -4.10
C ASP A 132 12.23 14.51 -3.56
N THR A 133 13.12 14.87 -2.64
CA THR A 133 14.11 13.93 -2.09
C THR A 133 13.49 12.85 -1.20
N ASP A 134 12.29 13.11 -0.66
CA ASP A 134 11.52 12.23 0.21
C ASP A 134 10.39 11.50 -0.53
N CYS A 135 10.37 11.52 -1.88
CA CYS A 135 9.40 10.77 -2.66
C CYS A 135 9.48 9.28 -2.32
N ASN A 136 8.33 8.67 -1.99
CA ASN A 136 8.26 7.24 -1.69
C ASN A 136 8.30 6.40 -2.98
N TYR A 137 9.49 6.28 -3.57
CA TYR A 137 9.74 5.53 -4.81
C TYR A 137 9.36 4.05 -4.70
N LYS A 138 9.40 3.48 -3.49
CA LYS A 138 9.01 2.09 -3.23
C LYS A 138 7.51 1.88 -3.38
N GLU A 139 6.70 2.82 -2.91
CA GLU A 139 5.26 2.77 -3.12
C GLU A 139 4.90 3.05 -4.59
N LEU A 140 5.58 4.02 -5.21
CA LEU A 140 5.39 4.33 -6.63
C LEU A 140 5.71 3.15 -7.56
N SER A 141 6.80 2.41 -7.30
CA SER A 141 7.14 1.22 -8.09
C SER A 141 6.07 0.14 -8.01
N ARG A 142 5.51 -0.08 -6.82
CA ARG A 142 4.44 -1.06 -6.56
C ARG A 142 3.13 -0.67 -7.24
N ILE A 143 2.76 0.62 -7.24
CA ILE A 143 1.59 1.12 -7.98
C ILE A 143 1.71 0.74 -9.46
N TYR A 144 2.87 0.98 -10.08
CA TYR A 144 3.11 0.59 -11.46
C TYR A 144 3.05 -0.94 -11.68
N GLY A 145 3.49 -1.74 -10.71
CA GLY A 145 3.35 -3.20 -10.75
C GLY A 145 1.91 -3.68 -10.70
N GLN A 146 1.08 -3.06 -9.86
CA GLN A 146 -0.36 -3.36 -9.78
C GLN A 146 -1.09 -2.95 -11.07
N MET A 147 -0.72 -1.82 -11.67
CA MET A 147 -1.23 -1.44 -13.00
C MET A 147 -0.84 -2.46 -14.07
N ALA A 148 0.42 -2.91 -14.07
CA ALA A 148 0.92 -3.90 -15.03
C ALA A 148 0.20 -5.26 -14.87
N GLU A 149 -0.08 -5.70 -13.64
CA GLU A 149 -0.88 -6.89 -13.37
C GLU A 149 -2.31 -6.77 -13.93
N LEU A 150 -2.99 -5.63 -13.70
CA LEU A 150 -4.32 -5.39 -14.26
C LEU A 150 -4.33 -5.36 -15.79
N TYR A 151 -3.30 -4.80 -16.42
CA TYR A 151 -3.16 -4.84 -17.88
C TYR A 151 -2.90 -6.26 -18.39
N GLN A 152 -2.17 -7.07 -17.63
CA GLN A 152 -1.92 -8.47 -17.98
C GLN A 152 -3.23 -9.28 -17.96
N GLN A 153 -4.04 -9.12 -16.90
CA GLN A 153 -5.36 -9.75 -16.80
C GLN A 153 -6.28 -9.38 -17.97
N GLN A 154 -6.22 -8.11 -18.41
CA GLN A 154 -6.98 -7.60 -19.56
C GLN A 154 -6.33 -7.86 -20.93
N ARG A 155 -5.21 -8.61 -20.98
CA ARG A 155 -4.51 -8.96 -22.22
C ARG A 155 -3.99 -7.76 -23.03
N TYR A 156 -3.51 -6.71 -22.36
CA TYR A 156 -2.86 -5.54 -22.97
C TYR A 156 -1.32 -5.56 -22.78
N PRO A 157 -0.56 -6.44 -23.47
CA PRO A 157 0.85 -6.67 -23.19
C PRO A 157 1.74 -5.44 -23.39
N GLN A 158 1.40 -4.54 -24.32
CA GLN A 158 2.14 -3.29 -24.49
C GLN A 158 2.02 -2.37 -23.27
N ASN A 159 0.85 -2.36 -22.62
CA ASN A 159 0.61 -1.57 -21.42
C ASN A 159 1.31 -2.18 -20.21
N VAL A 160 1.36 -3.52 -20.12
CA VAL A 160 2.19 -4.24 -19.13
C VAL A 160 3.64 -3.77 -19.24
N ILE A 161 4.24 -3.83 -20.43
CA ILE A 161 5.65 -3.44 -20.64
C ILE A 161 5.88 -1.98 -20.25
N ARG A 162 4.97 -1.07 -20.62
CA ARG A 162 5.09 0.35 -20.30
C ARG A 162 5.02 0.62 -18.80
N ALA A 163 4.03 0.05 -18.12
CA ALA A 163 3.85 0.21 -16.68
C ALA A 163 5.02 -0.43 -15.91
N ALA A 164 5.38 -1.67 -16.24
CA ALA A 164 6.46 -2.39 -15.57
C ALA A 164 7.81 -1.69 -15.72
N ARG A 165 8.15 -1.15 -16.90
CA ARG A 165 9.38 -0.36 -17.08
C ARG A 165 9.44 0.87 -16.18
N ARG A 166 8.34 1.61 -16.03
CA ARG A 166 8.26 2.74 -15.09
C ARG A 166 8.44 2.26 -13.65
N GLY A 167 7.75 1.17 -13.27
CA GLY A 167 7.92 0.55 -11.96
C GLY A 167 9.38 0.16 -11.68
N MET A 168 10.07 -0.44 -12.64
CA MET A 168 11.47 -0.84 -12.52
C MET A 168 12.38 0.37 -12.30
N THR A 169 12.17 1.48 -13.00
CA THR A 169 12.92 2.73 -12.77
C THR A 169 12.81 3.19 -11.31
N TYR A 170 11.60 3.16 -10.73
CA TYR A 170 11.40 3.58 -9.35
C TYR A 170 11.87 2.53 -8.32
N ALA A 171 11.77 1.24 -8.66
CA ALA A 171 12.30 0.15 -7.84
C ALA A 171 13.83 0.28 -7.70
N LEU A 172 14.55 0.60 -8.79
CA LEU A 172 15.99 0.88 -8.74
C LEU A 172 16.31 2.08 -7.84
N ARG A 173 15.56 3.19 -7.96
CA ARG A 173 15.74 4.36 -7.08
C ARG A 173 15.49 4.04 -5.61
N ALA A 174 14.55 3.14 -5.33
CA ALA A 174 14.22 2.70 -3.98
C ALA A 174 15.16 1.61 -3.42
N GLY A 175 16.07 1.07 -4.24
CA GLY A 175 16.86 -0.12 -3.87
C GLY A 175 16.00 -1.38 -3.67
N ASP A 176 14.79 -1.44 -4.26
CA ASP A 176 13.86 -2.55 -4.12
C ASP A 176 14.09 -3.59 -5.24
N SER A 177 15.06 -4.47 -5.01
CA SER A 177 15.44 -5.52 -5.96
C SER A 177 14.35 -6.57 -6.17
N LEU A 178 13.54 -6.87 -5.15
CA LEU A 178 12.44 -7.83 -5.25
C LEU A 178 11.37 -7.30 -6.21
N THR A 179 10.88 -6.08 -6.00
CA THR A 179 9.91 -5.46 -6.91
C THR A 179 10.48 -5.34 -8.33
N TYR A 180 11.78 -5.04 -8.48
CA TYR A 180 12.42 -4.99 -9.80
C TYR A 180 12.37 -6.33 -10.54
N ILE A 181 12.69 -7.43 -9.87
CA ILE A 181 12.66 -8.79 -10.45
C ILE A 181 11.23 -9.20 -10.82
N ASP A 182 10.26 -8.94 -9.96
CA ASP A 182 8.85 -9.25 -10.23
C ASP A 182 8.35 -8.52 -11.49
N LEU A 183 8.71 -7.25 -11.65
CA LEU A 183 8.35 -6.47 -12.84
C LEU A 183 9.05 -6.97 -14.12
N MET A 184 10.30 -7.44 -14.03
CA MET A 184 10.95 -8.11 -15.16
C MET A 184 10.20 -9.37 -15.59
N ALA A 185 9.72 -10.16 -14.64
CA ALA A 185 8.94 -11.36 -14.92
C ALA A 185 7.62 -11.01 -15.64
N GLN A 186 6.94 -9.94 -15.24
CA GLN A 186 5.74 -9.44 -15.93
C GLN A 186 6.04 -9.03 -17.37
N ILE A 187 7.17 -8.35 -17.63
CA ILE A 187 7.61 -8.02 -19.01
C ILE A 187 7.84 -9.29 -19.84
N GLY A 188 8.50 -10.31 -19.27
CA GLY A 188 8.67 -11.60 -19.93
C GLY A 188 7.34 -12.28 -20.27
N GLY A 189 6.36 -12.21 -19.36
CA GLY A 189 4.98 -12.64 -19.61
C GLY A 189 4.33 -11.89 -20.78
N ALA A 190 4.45 -10.57 -20.82
CA ALA A 190 3.89 -9.73 -21.88
C ALA A 190 4.51 -10.02 -23.26
N TYR A 191 5.83 -10.27 -23.33
CA TYR A 191 6.47 -10.66 -24.58
C TYR A 191 5.99 -12.02 -25.09
N ARG A 192 5.88 -13.03 -24.22
CA ARG A 192 5.29 -14.33 -24.62
C ARG A 192 3.87 -14.17 -25.17
N GLN A 193 3.10 -13.22 -24.65
CA GLN A 193 1.77 -12.93 -25.17
C GLN A 193 1.80 -12.26 -26.56
N LEU A 194 2.71 -11.30 -26.78
CA LEU A 194 2.88 -10.66 -28.09
C LEU A 194 3.29 -11.66 -29.17
N GLU A 195 4.20 -12.59 -28.86
CA GLU A 195 4.62 -13.65 -29.77
C GLU A 195 3.43 -14.56 -30.15
N LYS A 196 2.62 -14.99 -29.17
CA LYS A 196 1.38 -15.75 -29.42
C LYS A 196 0.39 -14.99 -30.31
N ASN A 197 0.39 -13.67 -30.24
CA ASN A 197 -0.46 -12.82 -31.08
C ASN A 197 0.13 -12.57 -32.49
N GLY A 198 1.22 -13.24 -32.86
CA GLY A 198 1.84 -13.14 -34.18
C GLY A 198 2.77 -11.95 -34.36
N PHE A 199 3.05 -11.18 -33.30
CA PHE A 199 4.05 -10.12 -33.37
C PHE A 199 5.45 -10.73 -33.28
N ARG A 200 6.27 -10.55 -34.33
CA ARG A 200 7.69 -10.90 -34.29
C ARG A 200 8.42 -9.95 -33.34
N LEU A 201 8.81 -10.47 -32.19
CA LEU A 201 9.64 -9.73 -31.24
C LEU A 201 11.12 -9.81 -31.66
N PRO A 202 11.91 -8.74 -31.47
CA PRO A 202 13.38 -8.83 -31.49
C PRO A 202 13.84 -9.52 -30.20
N LEU A 203 13.52 -10.80 -30.06
CA LEU A 203 13.41 -11.56 -28.80
C LEU A 203 14.74 -11.79 -28.04
N PHE A 204 15.88 -11.27 -28.51
CA PHE A 204 17.17 -11.57 -27.89
C PHE A 204 18.10 -10.36 -27.63
N ARG A 205 17.89 -9.18 -28.25
CA ARG A 205 18.81 -8.04 -28.06
C ARG A 205 18.49 -7.14 -26.86
N LEU A 206 17.23 -7.07 -26.40
CA LEU A 206 16.80 -6.10 -25.39
C LEU A 206 16.92 -6.58 -23.94
N LEU A 207 16.95 -7.89 -23.69
CA LEU A 207 17.13 -8.42 -22.33
C LEU A 207 18.58 -8.32 -21.85
N LEU A 208 19.55 -8.16 -22.77
CA LEU A 208 20.98 -8.06 -22.45
C LEU A 208 21.57 -6.65 -22.64
N SER A 209 20.86 -5.71 -23.27
CA SER A 209 21.38 -4.36 -23.50
C SER A 209 21.16 -3.39 -22.32
N SER A 210 20.77 -3.91 -21.15
CA SER A 210 20.51 -3.12 -19.93
C SER A 210 21.01 -3.80 -18.65
N LEU A 211 21.91 -4.78 -18.81
CA LEU A 211 22.90 -5.16 -17.80
C LEU A 211 24.20 -4.42 -18.13
#